data_AF-A0A524CPT0-F1
#
_entry.id   AF-A0A524CPT0-F1
#
_cell.length_a   1.000
_cell.length_b   1.000
_cell.length_c   1.000
_cell.angle_alpha   90.00
_cell.angle_beta   90.00
_cell.angle_gamma   90.00
#
_symmetry.space_group_name_H-M   'P 1'
#
loop_
_entity.id
_entity.type
_entity.pdbx_description
1 polymer ?
#
loop_
_entity_poly.entity_id
_entity_poly.type
_entity_poly.pdbx_seq_one_letter_code
_entity_poly.pdbx_strand_id
1 'polypeptide(L)'
;MEPNYEKDLRELNKLERFQAFVIRFITKIGKWLHFLLPFMLIGITLLAILAFVDLVIISTRLIGIFFGILALYTLNSIILYLGAARTKKLLEARLEFERMRGRPIDALDGFDELTHHVKKVITLLKVTAILSIIATLLFAAMVLLRLIELGYAAIGFTLFALGLALLIKSLNLNIYDVNGLKDFYKPTNHQIFLDNLFSNVVSNHIDPITLLRWNDYILGISEILNPAFIKKVKSLEKGERPITFAIEKILYLYYLRSQGVLEEERFLAELKEVIKIELKTFDVDKGLLIDGKWYFSRKDISSLFEYIKEHNPGIFKIIDRLQIELRDNIEMFSQD
;
A
#
# COMPACT_ATOMS: atom_id res chain seq x y z
N MET A 1 -3.71 -11.34 32.95
CA MET A 1 -3.33 -12.22 31.82
C MET A 1 -2.13 -11.58 31.18
N GLU A 2 -0.97 -12.22 31.21
CA GLU A 2 0.18 -11.72 30.44
C GLU A 2 -0.16 -11.85 28.94
N PRO A 3 -0.09 -10.76 28.17
CA PRO A 3 -0.33 -10.82 26.73
C PRO A 3 0.70 -11.75 26.08
N ASN A 4 0.21 -12.79 25.38
CA ASN A 4 1.08 -13.68 24.61
C ASN A 4 1.34 -13.05 23.24
N TYR A 5 2.23 -12.05 23.23
CA TYR A 5 2.57 -11.26 22.04
C TYR A 5 2.97 -12.12 20.84
N GLU A 6 3.66 -13.24 21.05
CA GLU A 6 4.04 -14.14 19.96
C GLU A 6 2.83 -14.80 19.30
N LYS A 7 1.86 -15.24 20.10
CA LYS A 7 0.65 -15.86 19.56
C LYS A 7 -0.16 -14.84 18.77
N ASP A 8 -0.37 -13.66 19.34
CA ASP A 8 -1.13 -12.58 18.72
C ASP A 8 -0.47 -12.10 17.42
N LEU A 9 0.86 -11.99 17.42
CA LEU A 9 1.63 -11.64 16.22
C LEU A 9 1.54 -12.72 15.13
N ARG A 10 1.56 -14.01 15.49
CA ARG A 10 1.39 -15.12 14.52
C ARG A 10 -0.01 -15.11 13.91
N GLU A 11 -1.05 -14.82 14.69
CA GLU A 11 -2.42 -14.70 14.20
C GLU A 11 -2.57 -13.49 13.27
N LEU A 12 -2.03 -12.34 13.67
CA LEU A 12 -1.99 -11.14 12.85
C LEU A 12 -1.26 -11.39 11.52
N ASN A 13 -0.11 -12.06 11.56
CA ASN A 13 0.67 -12.39 10.37
C ASN A 13 -0.08 -13.28 9.38
N LYS A 14 -0.93 -14.20 9.86
CA LYS A 14 -1.81 -15.03 9.01
C LYS A 14 -2.89 -14.18 8.34
N LEU A 15 -3.52 -13.27 9.10
CA LEU A 15 -4.53 -12.35 8.58
C LEU A 15 -3.95 -11.45 7.48
N GLU A 16 -2.76 -10.89 7.69
CA GLU A 16 -2.07 -10.03 6.72
C GLU A 16 -1.76 -10.77 5.42
N ARG A 17 -1.24 -12.01 5.48
CA ARG A 17 -0.92 -12.80 4.27
C ARG A 17 -2.16 -13.10 3.43
N PHE A 18 -3.27 -13.44 4.08
CA PHE A 18 -4.52 -13.69 3.38
C PHE A 18 -5.09 -12.41 2.77
N GLN A 19 -5.05 -11.31 3.50
CA GLN A 19 -5.50 -10.00 3.02
C GLN A 19 -4.68 -9.53 1.81
N ALA A 20 -3.36 -9.74 1.82
CA ALA A 20 -2.46 -9.52 0.69
C ALA A 20 -2.91 -10.22 -0.59
N PHE A 21 -3.36 -11.46 -0.46
CA PHE A 21 -3.83 -12.26 -1.59
C PHE A 21 -5.14 -11.69 -2.15
N VAL A 22 -6.10 -11.37 -1.27
CA VAL A 22 -7.40 -10.82 -1.66
C VAL A 22 -7.27 -9.44 -2.30
N ILE A 23 -6.46 -8.54 -1.72
CA ILE A 23 -6.23 -7.20 -2.28
C ILE A 23 -5.54 -7.29 -3.64
N ARG A 24 -4.56 -8.19 -3.82
CA ARG A 24 -3.93 -8.42 -5.13
C ARG A 24 -4.93 -8.87 -6.19
N PHE A 25 -5.89 -9.72 -5.83
CA PHE A 25 -6.97 -10.09 -6.73
C PHE A 25 -7.86 -8.88 -7.07
N ILE A 26 -8.33 -8.14 -6.05
CA ILE A 26 -9.23 -6.99 -6.23
C ILE A 26 -8.58 -5.91 -7.11
N THR A 27 -7.31 -5.60 -6.88
CA THR A 27 -6.58 -4.55 -7.61
C THR A 27 -6.27 -4.95 -9.05
N LYS A 28 -5.84 -6.20 -9.30
CA LYS A 28 -5.43 -6.64 -10.65
C LYS A 28 -6.57 -7.14 -11.53
N ILE A 29 -7.48 -7.92 -10.98
CA ILE A 29 -8.53 -8.64 -11.74
C ILE A 29 -9.90 -8.08 -11.40
N GLY A 30 -10.20 -7.95 -10.09
CA GLY A 30 -11.51 -7.56 -9.61
C GLY A 30 -11.97 -6.20 -10.14
N LYS A 31 -11.07 -5.22 -10.24
CA LYS A 31 -11.35 -3.90 -10.83
C LYS A 31 -11.85 -4.00 -12.27
N TRP A 32 -11.16 -4.78 -13.11
CA TRP A 32 -11.54 -4.96 -14.51
C TRP A 32 -12.86 -5.72 -14.66
N LEU A 33 -13.05 -6.78 -13.87
CA LEU A 33 -14.31 -7.52 -13.84
C LEU A 33 -15.47 -6.61 -13.42
N HIS A 34 -15.27 -5.79 -12.39
CA HIS A 34 -16.32 -4.89 -11.90
C HIS A 34 -16.62 -3.74 -12.86
N PHE A 35 -15.69 -3.40 -13.77
CA PHE A 35 -15.91 -2.42 -14.81
C PHE A 35 -16.58 -3.02 -16.06
N LEU A 36 -16.11 -4.18 -16.53
CA LEU A 36 -16.53 -4.78 -17.81
C LEU A 36 -17.83 -5.59 -17.71
N LEU A 37 -18.01 -6.36 -16.62
CA LEU A 37 -19.17 -7.26 -16.48
C LEU A 37 -20.51 -6.50 -16.43
N PRO A 38 -20.64 -5.33 -15.78
CA PRO A 38 -21.83 -4.49 -15.88
C PRO A 38 -22.27 -4.20 -17.32
N PHE A 39 -21.35 -3.78 -18.19
CA PHE A 39 -21.68 -3.48 -19.58
C PHE A 39 -22.10 -4.72 -20.36
N MET A 40 -21.44 -5.86 -20.12
CA MET A 40 -21.84 -7.14 -20.72
C MET A 40 -23.24 -7.57 -20.27
N LEU A 41 -23.56 -7.46 -18.97
CA LEU A 41 -24.87 -7.79 -18.43
C LEU A 41 -25.96 -6.89 -19.00
N ILE A 42 -25.72 -5.58 -19.08
CA ILE A 42 -26.66 -4.63 -19.67
C ILE A 42 -26.86 -4.92 -21.16
N GLY A 43 -25.77 -5.14 -21.91
CA GLY A 43 -25.83 -5.44 -23.34
C GLY A 43 -26.62 -6.71 -23.64
N ILE A 44 -26.36 -7.81 -22.91
CA ILE A 44 -27.11 -9.06 -23.07
C ILE A 44 -28.56 -8.88 -22.64
N THR A 45 -28.84 -8.12 -21.58
CA THR A 45 -30.21 -7.87 -21.13
C THR A 45 -30.98 -7.04 -22.15
N LEU A 46 -30.37 -6.00 -22.73
CA LEU A 46 -31.00 -5.20 -23.79
C LEU A 46 -31.27 -6.05 -25.03
N LEU A 47 -30.33 -6.90 -25.44
CA LEU A 47 -30.54 -7.86 -26.53
C LEU A 47 -31.66 -8.85 -26.18
N ALA A 48 -31.72 -9.33 -24.94
CA ALA A 48 -32.77 -10.23 -24.49
C ALA A 48 -34.14 -9.54 -24.47
N ILE A 49 -34.23 -8.27 -24.08
CA ILE A 49 -35.48 -7.47 -24.10
C ILE A 49 -35.93 -7.21 -25.54
N LEU A 50 -35.01 -6.80 -26.43
CA LEU A 50 -35.30 -6.59 -27.84
C LEU A 50 -35.74 -7.90 -28.53
N ALA A 51 -35.07 -9.01 -28.23
CA ALA A 51 -35.44 -10.34 -28.71
C ALA A 51 -36.68 -10.91 -28.01
N PHE A 52 -37.10 -10.37 -26.85
CA PHE A 52 -38.35 -10.76 -26.20
C PHE A 52 -39.58 -10.27 -26.98
N VAL A 53 -39.43 -9.20 -27.76
CA VAL A 53 -40.48 -8.70 -28.67
C VAL A 53 -40.72 -9.69 -29.82
N ASP A 54 -39.68 -10.43 -30.24
CA ASP A 54 -39.76 -11.54 -31.20
C ASP A 54 -39.52 -12.89 -30.49
N LEU A 55 -40.53 -13.33 -29.74
CA LEU A 55 -40.59 -14.68 -29.16
C LEU A 55 -40.17 -15.73 -30.20
N VAL A 56 -38.99 -16.37 -30.04
CA VAL A 56 -38.71 -17.80 -30.35
C VAL A 56 -37.21 -18.21 -30.27
N ILE A 57 -36.21 -17.31 -30.23
CA ILE A 57 -34.79 -17.77 -30.25
C ILE A 57 -33.85 -17.01 -29.30
N ILE A 58 -34.11 -17.04 -27.98
CA ILE A 58 -32.95 -17.03 -27.07
C ILE A 58 -32.44 -18.47 -27.03
N SER A 59 -31.43 -18.77 -27.85
CA SER A 59 -30.79 -20.08 -27.84
C SER A 59 -30.36 -20.47 -26.42
N THR A 60 -30.50 -21.74 -26.04
CA THR A 60 -30.06 -22.26 -24.73
C THR A 60 -28.61 -21.89 -24.40
N ARG A 61 -27.80 -21.67 -25.44
CA ARG A 61 -26.41 -21.19 -25.35
C ARG A 61 -26.31 -19.76 -24.79
N LEU A 62 -27.17 -18.82 -25.21
CA LEU A 62 -27.17 -17.44 -24.72
C LEU A 62 -27.58 -17.35 -23.25
N ILE A 63 -28.57 -18.15 -22.83
CA ILE A 63 -28.98 -18.25 -21.42
C ILE A 63 -27.82 -18.78 -20.57
N GLY A 64 -27.11 -19.81 -21.05
CA GLY A 64 -25.92 -20.34 -20.39
C GLY A 64 -24.79 -19.31 -20.23
N ILE A 65 -24.51 -18.53 -21.30
CA ILE A 65 -23.53 -17.44 -21.26
C ILE A 65 -23.95 -16.36 -20.25
N PHE A 66 -25.22 -15.97 -20.24
CA PHE A 66 -25.76 -15.00 -19.29
C PHE A 66 -25.56 -15.43 -17.84
N PHE A 67 -25.95 -16.66 -17.48
CA PHE A 67 -25.72 -17.19 -16.14
C PHE A 67 -24.24 -17.33 -15.80
N GLY A 68 -23.38 -17.64 -16.77
CA GLY A 68 -21.93 -17.65 -16.58
C GLY A 68 -21.38 -16.27 -16.19
N ILE A 69 -21.79 -15.22 -16.91
CA ILE A 69 -21.41 -13.83 -16.61
C ILE A 69 -21.99 -13.40 -15.26
N LEU A 70 -23.24 -13.74 -14.99
CA LEU A 70 -23.91 -13.45 -13.72
C LEU A 70 -23.19 -14.10 -12.53
N ALA A 71 -22.78 -15.37 -12.68
CA ALA A 71 -22.01 -16.09 -11.66
C ALA A 71 -20.64 -15.43 -11.41
N LEU A 72 -19.92 -15.05 -12.48
CA LEU A 72 -18.64 -14.33 -12.36
C LEU A 72 -18.81 -12.97 -11.67
N TYR A 73 -19.87 -12.23 -12.01
CA TYR A 73 -20.19 -10.94 -11.40
C TYR A 73 -20.53 -11.07 -9.91
N THR A 74 -21.30 -12.11 -9.56
CA THR A 74 -21.63 -12.47 -8.17
C THR A 74 -20.37 -12.79 -7.38
N LEU A 75 -19.53 -13.69 -7.92
CA LEU A 75 -18.30 -14.13 -7.25
C LEU A 75 -17.35 -12.94 -7.03
N ASN A 76 -17.20 -12.07 -8.02
CA ASN A 76 -16.40 -10.85 -7.87
C ASN A 76 -16.96 -9.92 -6.78
N SER A 77 -18.29 -9.76 -6.72
CA SER A 77 -18.95 -8.94 -5.71
C SER A 77 -18.79 -9.50 -4.29
N ILE A 78 -18.88 -10.83 -4.13
CA ILE A 78 -18.61 -11.51 -2.86
C ILE A 78 -17.15 -11.30 -2.43
N ILE A 79 -16.20 -11.45 -3.34
CA ILE A 79 -14.77 -11.21 -3.04
C ILE A 79 -14.54 -9.76 -2.63
N LEU A 80 -15.17 -8.79 -3.30
CA LEU A 80 -15.09 -7.37 -2.95
C LEU A 80 -15.59 -7.12 -1.51
N TYR A 81 -16.76 -7.67 -1.17
CA TYR A 81 -17.33 -7.55 0.18
C TYR A 81 -16.43 -8.18 1.25
N LEU A 82 -15.98 -9.41 1.00
CA LEU A 82 -15.09 -10.14 1.91
C LEU A 82 -13.75 -9.41 2.08
N GLY A 83 -13.16 -8.91 1.00
CA GLY A 83 -11.93 -8.12 1.03
C GLY A 83 -12.08 -6.86 1.87
N ALA A 84 -13.18 -6.12 1.70
CA ALA A 84 -13.47 -4.92 2.51
C ALA A 84 -13.69 -5.26 3.99
N ALA A 85 -14.48 -6.30 4.29
CA ALA A 85 -14.73 -6.73 5.67
C ALA A 85 -13.46 -7.21 6.37
N ARG A 86 -12.61 -7.97 5.67
CA ARG A 86 -11.34 -8.46 6.20
C ARG A 86 -10.32 -7.34 6.40
N THR A 87 -10.25 -6.38 5.49
CA THR A 87 -9.38 -5.21 5.64
C THR A 87 -9.75 -4.39 6.88
N LYS A 88 -11.05 -4.19 7.14
CA LYS A 88 -11.52 -3.56 8.38
C LYS A 88 -11.02 -4.31 9.62
N LYS A 89 -11.29 -5.63 9.67
CA LYS A 89 -10.89 -6.47 10.81
C LYS A 89 -9.37 -6.48 11.01
N LEU A 90 -8.60 -6.50 9.92
CA LEU A 90 -7.15 -6.46 9.98
C LEU A 90 -6.64 -5.12 10.53
N LEU A 91 -7.21 -4.00 10.05
CA LEU A 91 -6.85 -2.68 10.57
C LEU A 91 -7.12 -2.62 12.08
N GLU A 92 -8.31 -3.01 12.52
CA GLU A 92 -8.67 -3.03 13.95
C GLU A 92 -7.72 -3.91 14.77
N ALA A 93 -7.44 -5.14 14.31
CA ALA A 93 -6.52 -6.05 14.98
C ALA A 93 -5.08 -5.51 15.03
N ARG A 94 -4.63 -4.82 13.97
CA ARG A 94 -3.30 -4.21 13.92
C ARG A 94 -3.18 -3.06 14.92
N LEU A 95 -4.19 -2.19 14.96
CA LEU A 95 -4.21 -1.06 15.89
C LEU A 95 -4.26 -1.54 17.34
N GLU A 96 -5.07 -2.57 17.62
CA GLU A 96 -5.13 -3.18 18.94
C GLU A 96 -3.79 -3.80 19.36
N PHE A 97 -3.12 -4.53 18.45
CA PHE A 97 -1.80 -5.11 18.71
C PHE A 97 -0.77 -4.06 19.11
N GLU A 98 -0.70 -2.95 18.41
CA GLU A 98 0.26 -1.88 18.71
C GLU A 98 -0.11 -1.12 19.99
N ARG A 99 -1.40 -0.94 20.29
CA ARG A 99 -1.87 -0.40 21.57
C ARG A 99 -1.47 -1.31 22.74
N MET A 100 -1.57 -2.63 22.57
CA MET A 100 -1.11 -3.60 23.57
C MET A 100 0.41 -3.49 23.82
N ARG A 101 1.21 -3.13 22.79
CA ARG A 101 2.65 -2.84 22.93
C ARG A 101 2.94 -1.49 23.60
N GLY A 102 1.92 -0.74 24.06
CA GLY A 102 2.09 0.56 24.70
C GLY A 102 2.39 1.70 23.71
N ARG A 103 2.06 1.54 22.42
CA ARG A 103 2.25 2.57 21.39
C ARG A 103 0.93 3.28 21.12
N PRO A 104 0.74 4.54 21.56
CA PRO A 104 -0.50 5.27 21.31
C PRO A 104 -0.53 5.79 19.86
N ILE A 105 -0.91 4.91 18.92
CA ILE A 105 -1.00 5.26 17.49
C ILE A 105 -1.98 6.41 17.26
N ASP A 106 -3.03 6.49 18.08
CA ASP A 106 -4.08 7.51 17.98
C ASP A 106 -3.53 8.93 18.18
N ALA A 107 -2.33 9.09 18.73
CA ALA A 107 -1.65 10.37 18.90
C ALA A 107 -0.73 10.76 17.73
N LEU A 108 -0.54 9.89 16.74
CA LEU A 108 0.29 10.17 15.57
C LEU A 108 -0.43 11.14 14.62
N ASP A 109 0.32 12.06 14.06
CA ASP A 109 -0.21 13.07 13.15
C ASP A 109 -0.81 12.44 11.89
N GLY A 110 -1.98 12.93 11.47
CA GLY A 110 -2.75 12.42 10.33
C GLY A 110 -3.30 10.99 10.48
N PHE A 111 -3.25 10.39 11.67
CA PHE A 111 -3.84 9.07 11.92
C PHE A 111 -5.36 9.04 11.75
N ASP A 112 -6.05 10.08 12.26
CA ASP A 112 -7.50 10.21 12.15
C ASP A 112 -7.94 10.34 10.69
N GLU A 113 -7.21 11.14 9.90
CA GLU A 113 -7.47 11.32 8.47
C GLU A 113 -7.26 10.03 7.69
N LEU A 114 -6.14 9.34 7.92
CA LEU A 114 -5.85 8.03 7.32
C LEU A 114 -6.98 7.05 7.62
N THR A 115 -7.34 6.92 8.90
CA THR A 115 -8.39 6.00 9.35
C THR A 115 -9.75 6.36 8.75
N HIS A 116 -10.08 7.64 8.66
CA HIS A 116 -11.29 8.13 8.02
C HIS A 116 -11.33 7.76 6.53
N HIS A 117 -10.26 8.03 5.78
CA HIS A 117 -10.17 7.70 4.35
C HIS A 117 -10.26 6.19 4.10
N VAL A 118 -9.55 5.39 4.89
CA VAL A 118 -9.60 3.92 4.80
C VAL A 118 -11.01 3.41 5.10
N LYS A 119 -11.65 3.88 6.18
CA LYS A 119 -13.04 3.50 6.52
C LYS A 119 -14.04 3.90 5.44
N LYS A 120 -13.88 5.08 4.83
CA LYS A 120 -14.70 5.57 3.73
C LYS A 120 -14.61 4.64 2.52
N VAL A 121 -13.40 4.26 2.10
CA VAL A 121 -13.21 3.34 0.97
C VAL A 121 -13.74 1.94 1.27
N ILE A 122 -13.49 1.41 2.48
CA ILE A 122 -14.08 0.12 2.91
C ILE A 122 -15.61 0.16 2.84
N THR A 123 -16.22 1.27 3.26
CA THR A 123 -17.69 1.43 3.23
C THR A 123 -18.20 1.48 1.80
N LEU A 124 -17.56 2.25 0.92
CA LEU A 124 -17.88 2.31 -0.50
C LEU A 124 -17.78 0.93 -1.16
N LEU A 125 -16.72 0.16 -0.87
CA LEU A 125 -16.55 -1.21 -1.37
C LEU A 125 -17.69 -2.14 -0.93
N LYS A 126 -18.09 -2.07 0.34
CA LYS A 126 -19.20 -2.88 0.87
C LYS A 126 -20.53 -2.52 0.22
N VAL A 127 -20.84 -1.23 0.12
CA VAL A 127 -22.09 -0.75 -0.51
C VAL A 127 -22.12 -1.16 -1.98
N THR A 128 -21.02 -0.96 -2.71
CA THR A 128 -20.87 -1.36 -4.11
C THR A 128 -21.09 -2.87 -4.28
N ALA A 129 -20.51 -3.70 -3.41
CA ALA A 129 -20.72 -5.15 -3.44
C ALA A 129 -22.17 -5.55 -3.17
N ILE A 130 -22.82 -4.94 -2.16
CA ILE A 130 -24.22 -5.23 -1.82
C ILE A 130 -25.14 -4.89 -2.99
N LEU A 131 -24.97 -3.71 -3.59
CA LEU A 131 -25.76 -3.28 -4.76
C LEU A 131 -25.57 -4.24 -5.94
N SER A 132 -24.35 -4.70 -6.16
CA SER A 132 -24.02 -5.66 -7.22
C SER A 132 -24.66 -7.04 -6.98
N ILE A 133 -24.72 -7.50 -5.73
CA ILE A 133 -25.41 -8.73 -5.35
C ILE A 133 -26.92 -8.58 -5.54
N ILE A 134 -27.51 -7.45 -5.12
CA ILE A 134 -28.93 -7.16 -5.35
C ILE A 134 -29.25 -7.14 -6.85
N ALA A 135 -28.45 -6.45 -7.65
CA ALA A 135 -28.60 -6.43 -9.11
C ALA A 135 -28.56 -7.84 -9.70
N THR A 136 -27.64 -8.69 -9.21
CA THR A 136 -27.53 -10.07 -9.64
C THR A 136 -28.79 -10.88 -9.33
N LEU A 137 -29.32 -10.75 -8.11
CA LEU A 137 -30.56 -11.43 -7.71
C LEU A 137 -31.74 -10.99 -8.57
N LEU A 138 -31.83 -9.69 -8.90
CA LEU A 138 -32.86 -9.16 -9.79
C LEU A 138 -32.71 -9.68 -11.23
N PHE A 139 -31.50 -9.76 -11.76
CA PHE A 139 -31.23 -10.37 -13.08
C PHE A 139 -31.59 -11.86 -13.11
N ALA A 140 -31.28 -12.61 -12.04
CA ALA A 140 -31.67 -14.02 -11.94
C ALA A 140 -33.20 -14.17 -11.88
N ALA A 141 -33.87 -13.35 -11.06
CA ALA A 141 -35.33 -13.35 -10.93
C ALA A 141 -36.02 -12.97 -12.25
N MET A 142 -35.49 -11.99 -13.00
CA MET A 142 -35.98 -11.62 -14.33
C MET A 142 -36.03 -12.84 -15.26
N VAL A 143 -34.95 -13.65 -15.32
CA VAL A 143 -34.90 -14.82 -16.20
C VAL A 143 -35.78 -15.95 -15.70
N LEU A 144 -35.78 -16.22 -14.39
CA LEU A 144 -36.53 -17.35 -13.80
C LEU A 144 -38.04 -17.11 -13.77
N LEU A 145 -38.47 -15.90 -13.41
CA LEU A 145 -39.88 -15.51 -13.31
C LEU A 145 -40.44 -14.91 -14.60
N ARG A 146 -39.57 -14.63 -15.59
CA ARG A 146 -39.92 -14.00 -16.87
C ARG A 146 -40.56 -12.62 -16.72
N LEU A 147 -40.12 -11.85 -15.71
CA LEU A 147 -40.60 -10.49 -15.42
C LEU A 147 -39.57 -9.46 -15.88
N ILE A 148 -39.84 -8.77 -16.99
CA ILE A 148 -38.92 -7.82 -17.63
C ILE A 148 -38.69 -6.59 -16.75
N GLU A 149 -39.68 -6.21 -15.95
CA GLU A 149 -39.61 -5.04 -15.06
C GLU A 149 -38.45 -5.15 -14.07
N LEU A 150 -38.14 -6.37 -13.61
CA LEU A 150 -37.00 -6.66 -12.74
C LEU A 150 -35.66 -6.43 -13.46
N GLY A 151 -35.62 -6.59 -14.78
CA GLY A 151 -34.46 -6.29 -15.62
C GLY A 151 -34.12 -4.81 -15.61
N TYR A 152 -35.10 -3.93 -15.75
CA TYR A 152 -34.88 -2.47 -15.66
C TYR A 152 -34.35 -2.06 -14.29
N ALA A 153 -34.90 -2.63 -13.22
CA ALA A 153 -34.40 -2.40 -11.86
C ALA A 153 -32.94 -2.90 -11.72
N ALA A 154 -32.64 -4.10 -12.21
CA ALA A 154 -31.30 -4.69 -12.17
C ALA A 154 -30.26 -3.83 -12.90
N ILE A 155 -30.62 -3.26 -14.06
CA ILE A 155 -29.78 -2.30 -14.80
C ILE A 155 -29.50 -1.05 -13.96
N GLY A 156 -30.52 -0.49 -13.32
CA GLY A 156 -30.37 0.68 -12.44
C GLY A 156 -29.40 0.44 -11.29
N PHE A 157 -29.55 -0.68 -10.56
CA PHE A 157 -28.64 -1.07 -9.49
C PHE A 157 -27.20 -1.33 -9.98
N THR A 158 -27.06 -1.92 -11.16
CA THR A 158 -25.76 -2.20 -11.79
C THR A 158 -25.03 -0.91 -12.16
N LEU A 159 -25.73 0.06 -12.77
CA LEU A 159 -25.16 1.36 -13.10
C LEU A 159 -24.80 2.17 -11.84
N PHE A 160 -25.64 2.08 -10.80
CA PHE A 160 -25.34 2.74 -9.53
C PHE A 160 -24.10 2.13 -8.84
N ALA A 161 -23.98 0.80 -8.84
CA ALA A 161 -22.78 0.12 -8.35
C ALA A 161 -21.53 0.51 -9.17
N LEU A 162 -21.64 0.58 -10.50
CA LEU A 162 -20.55 1.05 -11.37
C LEU A 162 -20.15 2.50 -11.04
N GLY A 163 -21.13 3.39 -10.86
CA GLY A 163 -20.88 4.79 -10.48
C GLY A 163 -20.13 4.91 -9.16
N LEU A 164 -20.51 4.12 -8.15
CA LEU A 164 -19.78 4.07 -6.88
C LEU A 164 -18.38 3.48 -7.04
N ALA A 165 -18.21 2.44 -7.86
CA ALA A 165 -16.92 1.83 -8.13
C ALA A 165 -15.93 2.83 -8.77
N LEU A 166 -16.42 3.74 -9.62
CA LEU A 166 -15.61 4.80 -10.24
C LEU A 166 -15.15 5.87 -9.23
N LEU A 167 -15.88 6.08 -8.14
CA LEU A 167 -15.48 7.01 -7.08
C LEU A 167 -14.32 6.46 -6.22
N ILE A 168 -14.05 5.16 -6.30
CA ILE A 168 -12.99 4.53 -5.52
C ILE A 168 -11.63 4.83 -6.18
N LYS A 169 -10.96 5.88 -5.68
CA LYS A 169 -9.65 6.33 -6.20
C LYS A 169 -8.55 5.29 -6.05
N SER A 170 -8.49 4.61 -4.90
CA SER A 170 -7.52 3.54 -4.66
C SER A 170 -8.19 2.31 -4.04
N LEU A 171 -7.82 1.14 -4.58
CA LEU A 171 -8.19 -0.19 -4.09
C LEU A 171 -7.03 -0.85 -3.35
N ASN A 172 -5.85 -0.21 -3.35
CA ASN A 172 -4.66 -0.75 -2.73
C ASN A 172 -4.69 -0.47 -1.24
N LEU A 173 -5.59 -1.13 -0.50
CA LEU A 173 -5.69 -1.05 0.96
C LEU A 173 -4.74 -2.06 1.61
N ASN A 174 -3.46 -1.98 1.27
CA ASN A 174 -2.48 -2.94 1.76
C ASN A 174 -1.87 -2.43 3.08
N ILE A 175 -2.49 -2.77 4.22
CA ILE A 175 -2.06 -2.26 5.53
C ILE A 175 -0.68 -2.81 5.95
N TYR A 176 -0.24 -3.93 5.38
CA TYR A 176 1.02 -4.56 5.77
C TYR A 176 2.22 -4.13 4.92
N ASP A 177 2.03 -3.44 3.81
CA ASP A 177 3.12 -3.03 2.93
C ASP A 177 3.54 -1.60 3.26
N VAL A 178 4.85 -1.30 3.18
CA VAL A 178 5.42 0.02 3.51
C VAL A 178 4.77 1.12 2.66
N ASN A 179 4.48 0.81 1.40
CA ASN A 179 3.85 1.74 0.45
C ASN A 179 2.34 1.49 0.30
N GLY A 180 1.76 0.64 1.14
CA GLY A 180 0.42 0.10 0.93
C GLY A 180 -0.72 0.99 1.39
N LEU A 181 -0.43 2.06 2.14
CA LEU A 181 -1.42 3.08 2.54
C LEU A 181 -1.10 4.49 2.02
N LYS A 182 -0.09 4.62 1.14
CA LYS A 182 0.36 5.92 0.61
C LYS A 182 -0.76 6.73 -0.05
N ASP A 183 -1.71 6.07 -0.72
CA ASP A 183 -2.82 6.76 -1.41
C ASP A 183 -3.86 7.36 -0.43
N PHE A 184 -3.79 7.00 0.85
CA PHE A 184 -4.76 7.38 1.88
C PHE A 184 -4.23 8.41 2.87
N TYR A 185 -2.91 8.64 2.85
CA TYR A 185 -2.22 9.59 3.70
C TYR A 185 -1.60 10.69 2.86
N LYS A 186 -1.73 11.94 3.33
CA LYS A 186 -1.00 13.07 2.77
C LYS A 186 -0.09 13.64 3.85
N PRO A 187 1.16 13.99 3.52
CA PRO A 187 2.05 14.66 4.46
C PRO A 187 1.38 15.95 4.95
N THR A 188 1.24 16.09 6.27
CA THR A 188 0.68 17.28 6.93
C THR A 188 1.76 18.33 7.17
N ASN A 189 3.01 17.90 7.37
CA ASN A 189 4.13 18.76 7.72
C ASN A 189 5.26 18.65 6.70
N HIS A 190 5.83 19.81 6.36
CA HIS A 190 7.09 19.91 5.64
C HIS A 190 8.11 20.53 6.60
N GLN A 191 9.08 19.73 7.05
CA GLN A 191 10.16 20.25 7.88
C GLN A 191 11.08 21.14 7.04
N ILE A 192 11.41 22.31 7.59
CA ILE A 192 12.25 23.33 6.95
C ILE A 192 13.74 23.13 7.30
N PHE A 193 14.05 22.30 8.30
CA PHE A 193 15.41 22.11 8.81
C PHE A 193 16.19 21.01 8.06
N LEU A 194 17.40 21.35 7.62
CA LEU A 194 18.34 20.53 6.82
C LEU A 194 19.32 19.70 7.68
N ASP A 195 18.91 19.24 8.86
CA ASP A 195 19.79 18.40 9.69
C ASP A 195 19.74 16.94 9.21
N ASN A 196 18.57 16.31 9.31
CA ASN A 196 18.35 14.92 8.89
C ASN A 196 17.44 14.86 7.67
N LEU A 197 17.96 15.37 6.55
CA LEU A 197 17.15 15.63 5.36
C LEU A 197 16.41 14.38 4.88
N PHE A 198 17.10 13.25 4.64
CA PHE A 198 16.43 12.07 4.12
C PHE A 198 15.49 11.45 5.15
N SER A 199 15.94 11.26 6.40
CA SER A 199 15.16 10.62 7.46
C SER A 199 13.89 11.42 7.80
N ASN A 200 14.01 12.74 7.86
CA ASN A 200 12.86 13.63 8.14
C ASN A 200 11.90 13.64 6.96
N VAL A 201 12.40 13.72 5.73
CA VAL A 201 11.54 13.72 4.55
C VAL A 201 10.81 12.38 4.42
N VAL A 202 11.53 11.27 4.58
CA VAL A 202 10.97 9.91 4.59
C VAL A 202 9.91 9.78 5.68
N SER A 203 10.21 10.12 6.93
CA SER A 203 9.27 9.98 8.05
C SER A 203 8.00 10.83 7.90
N ASN A 204 8.10 12.03 7.33
CA ASN A 204 6.94 12.90 7.06
C ASN A 204 6.05 12.40 5.90
N HIS A 205 6.58 11.58 4.99
CA HIS A 205 5.83 11.08 3.83
C HIS A 205 5.33 9.63 4.00
N ILE A 206 5.65 9.01 5.12
CA ILE A 206 5.18 7.66 5.48
C ILE A 206 3.87 7.78 6.29
N ASP A 207 2.94 6.85 6.07
CA ASP A 207 1.69 6.82 6.85
C ASP A 207 1.93 6.44 8.33
N PRO A 208 1.07 6.88 9.26
CA PRO A 208 1.24 6.60 10.70
C PRO A 208 1.47 5.12 11.09
N ILE A 209 0.90 4.16 10.37
CA ILE A 209 1.09 2.74 10.68
C ILE A 209 2.49 2.30 10.26
N THR A 210 2.93 2.72 9.08
CA THR A 210 4.28 2.46 8.59
C THR A 210 5.33 3.25 9.36
N LEU A 211 5.01 4.42 9.92
CA LEU A 211 5.90 5.22 10.77
C LEU A 211 6.34 4.45 12.03
N LEU A 212 5.45 3.63 12.61
CA LEU A 212 5.83 2.76 13.73
C LEU A 212 6.92 1.76 13.34
N ARG A 213 6.80 1.22 12.13
CA ARG A 213 7.80 0.28 11.58
C ARG A 213 9.07 0.99 11.17
N TRP A 214 8.98 2.26 10.75
CA TRP A 214 10.14 3.10 10.51
C TRP A 214 10.95 3.29 11.80
N ASN A 215 10.27 3.50 12.94
CA ASN A 215 10.95 3.57 14.23
C ASN A 215 11.61 2.24 14.60
N ASP A 216 10.93 1.11 14.39
CA ASP A 216 11.52 -0.23 14.58
C ASP A 216 12.70 -0.49 13.63
N TYR A 217 12.63 0.02 12.40
CA TYR A 217 13.70 -0.03 11.43
C TYR A 217 14.94 0.73 11.92
N ILE A 218 14.77 1.98 12.37
CA ILE A 218 15.87 2.76 12.94
C ILE A 218 16.50 2.04 14.14
N LEU A 219 15.69 1.48 15.03
CA LEU A 219 16.18 0.71 16.18
C LEU A 219 16.97 -0.53 15.73
N GLY A 220 16.46 -1.32 14.80
CA GLY A 220 17.17 -2.50 14.32
C GLY A 220 18.44 -2.16 13.53
N ILE A 221 18.46 -1.05 12.78
CA ILE A 221 19.70 -0.54 12.16
C ILE A 221 20.71 -0.17 13.25
N SER A 222 20.27 0.45 14.35
CA SER A 222 21.15 0.83 15.47
C SER A 222 21.88 -0.35 16.11
N GLU A 223 21.23 -1.52 16.15
CA GLU A 223 21.80 -2.76 16.70
C GLU A 223 22.87 -3.38 15.79
N ILE A 224 22.78 -3.13 14.48
CA ILE A 224 23.67 -3.72 13.47
C ILE A 224 24.75 -2.76 12.96
N LEU A 225 24.87 -1.56 13.56
CA LEU A 225 25.89 -0.59 13.19
C LEU A 225 27.30 -1.17 13.33
N ASN A 226 28.17 -0.80 12.39
CA ASN A 226 29.57 -1.16 12.44
C ASN A 226 30.27 -0.38 13.58
N PRO A 227 30.96 -1.04 14.53
CA PRO A 227 31.69 -0.37 15.60
C PRO A 227 32.73 0.64 15.10
N ALA A 228 33.36 0.37 13.95
CA ALA A 228 34.31 1.29 13.34
C ALA A 228 33.61 2.61 12.90
N PHE A 229 32.41 2.50 12.34
CA PHE A 229 31.58 3.65 11.97
C PHE A 229 31.17 4.45 13.20
N ILE A 230 30.71 3.78 14.27
CA ILE A 230 30.35 4.43 15.54
C ILE A 230 31.52 5.25 16.07
N LYS A 231 32.74 4.68 16.05
CA LYS A 231 33.94 5.38 16.51
C LYS A 231 34.27 6.58 15.64
N LYS A 232 34.18 6.44 14.30
CA LYS A 232 34.43 7.52 13.34
C LYS A 232 33.49 8.70 13.55
N VAL A 233 32.18 8.45 13.68
CA VAL A 233 31.20 9.52 13.90
C VAL A 233 31.45 10.21 15.24
N LYS A 234 31.65 9.45 16.31
CA LYS A 234 31.92 10.03 17.64
C LYS A 234 33.19 10.88 17.71
N SER A 235 34.18 10.60 16.85
CA SER A 235 35.40 11.41 16.79
C SER A 235 35.22 12.71 16.00
N LEU A 236 34.36 12.72 14.99
CA LEU A 236 34.14 13.88 14.12
C LEU A 236 33.10 14.84 14.73
N GLU A 237 31.98 14.30 15.21
CA GLU A 237 30.82 15.08 15.65
C GLU A 237 30.49 14.75 17.11
N LYS A 238 31.02 15.57 18.03
CA LYS A 238 30.80 15.39 19.47
C LYS A 238 29.40 15.83 19.87
N GLY A 239 28.57 14.86 20.27
CA GLY A 239 27.22 15.12 20.80
C GLY A 239 26.11 14.52 19.96
N GLU A 240 26.40 14.18 18.70
CA GLU A 240 25.43 13.58 17.81
C GLU A 240 25.31 12.06 17.95
N ARG A 241 24.14 11.54 17.58
CA ARG A 241 23.88 10.10 17.62
C ARG A 241 24.36 9.42 16.33
N PRO A 242 25.25 8.41 16.39
CA PRO A 242 25.75 7.73 15.20
C PRO A 242 24.68 7.10 14.29
N ILE A 243 23.53 6.73 14.87
CA ILE A 243 22.40 6.19 14.11
C ILE A 243 21.83 7.22 13.12
N THR A 244 21.82 8.49 13.49
CA THR A 244 21.31 9.57 12.66
C THR A 244 22.10 9.65 11.35
N PHE A 245 23.43 9.74 11.45
CA PHE A 245 24.33 9.70 10.29
C PHE A 245 24.25 8.39 9.50
N ALA A 246 24.07 7.27 10.18
CA ALA A 246 23.94 5.98 9.51
C ALA A 246 22.69 5.94 8.62
N ILE A 247 21.53 6.38 9.13
CA ILE A 247 20.29 6.42 8.37
C ILE A 247 20.41 7.37 7.17
N GLU A 248 20.96 8.56 7.36
CA GLU A 248 21.20 9.50 6.26
C GLU A 248 22.12 8.90 5.19
N LYS A 249 23.27 8.30 5.58
CA LYS A 249 24.19 7.65 4.63
C LYS A 249 23.51 6.49 3.92
N ILE A 250 22.73 5.64 4.62
CA ILE A 250 22.02 4.51 4.02
C ILE A 250 20.98 5.00 2.99
N LEU A 251 20.13 5.96 3.36
CA LEU A 251 19.10 6.50 2.46
C LEU A 251 19.73 7.19 1.25
N TYR A 252 20.83 7.92 1.45
CA TYR A 252 21.60 8.53 0.38
C TYR A 252 22.20 7.50 -0.59
N LEU A 253 22.77 6.41 -0.08
CA LEU A 253 23.28 5.31 -0.91
C LEU A 253 22.16 4.66 -1.74
N TYR A 254 20.99 4.43 -1.13
CA TYR A 254 19.81 3.96 -1.86
C TYR A 254 19.35 4.96 -2.93
N TYR A 255 19.39 6.26 -2.63
CA TYR A 255 19.04 7.31 -3.57
C TYR A 255 19.97 7.30 -4.79
N LEU A 256 21.29 7.33 -4.57
CA LEU A 256 22.29 7.24 -5.64
C LEU A 256 22.13 5.97 -6.49
N ARG A 257 21.84 4.84 -5.83
CA ARG A 257 21.59 3.57 -6.52
C ARG A 257 20.35 3.64 -7.39
N SER A 258 19.25 4.21 -6.88
CA SER A 258 17.99 4.40 -7.63
C SER A 258 18.13 5.31 -8.85
N GLN A 259 19.06 6.29 -8.80
CA GLN A 259 19.37 7.14 -9.95
C GLN A 259 20.35 6.50 -10.94
N GLY A 260 20.88 5.30 -10.64
CA GLY A 260 21.87 4.62 -11.47
C GLY A 260 23.28 5.23 -11.41
N VAL A 261 23.54 6.13 -10.45
CA VAL A 261 24.84 6.80 -10.28
C VAL A 261 25.86 5.87 -9.61
N LEU A 262 25.40 4.96 -8.75
CA LEU A 262 26.23 4.06 -7.98
C LEU A 262 26.10 2.61 -8.46
N GLU A 263 27.23 2.00 -8.82
CA GLU A 263 27.32 0.57 -9.17
C GLU A 263 27.10 -0.33 -7.95
N GLU A 264 26.62 -1.56 -8.17
CA GLU A 264 26.24 -2.48 -7.08
C GLU A 264 27.41 -2.81 -6.16
N GLU A 265 28.60 -3.05 -6.72
CA GLU A 265 29.79 -3.41 -5.97
C GLU A 265 30.21 -2.29 -5.02
N ARG A 266 30.20 -1.05 -5.53
CA ARG A 266 30.53 0.15 -4.74
C ARG A 266 29.45 0.46 -3.71
N PHE A 267 28.18 0.29 -4.05
CA PHE A 267 27.07 0.40 -3.10
C PHE A 267 27.24 -0.57 -1.93
N LEU A 268 27.55 -1.83 -2.20
CA LEU A 268 27.75 -2.84 -1.16
C LEU A 268 28.98 -2.54 -0.30
N ALA A 269 30.08 -2.06 -0.90
CA ALA A 269 31.28 -1.66 -0.16
C ALA A 269 30.98 -0.52 0.81
N GLU A 270 30.34 0.56 0.34
CA GLU A 270 29.96 1.72 1.16
C GLU A 270 28.95 1.36 2.26
N LEU A 271 28.02 0.44 1.96
CA LEU A 271 27.03 -0.01 2.94
C LEU A 271 27.67 -0.84 4.07
N LYS A 272 28.68 -1.68 3.75
CA LYS A 272 29.45 -2.47 4.75
C LYS A 272 30.22 -1.59 5.73
N GLU A 273 30.60 -0.39 5.31
CA GLU A 273 31.22 0.57 6.23
C GLU A 273 30.26 0.99 7.32
N VAL A 274 28.95 1.12 7.02
CA VAL A 274 27.94 1.64 7.95
C VAL A 274 27.34 0.54 8.81
N ILE A 275 26.96 -0.58 8.20
CA ILE A 275 26.22 -1.68 8.85
C ILE A 275 26.85 -3.04 8.57
N LYS A 276 26.63 -3.97 9.50
CA LYS A 276 27.01 -5.37 9.33
C LYS A 276 26.00 -6.10 8.44
N ILE A 277 26.38 -6.35 7.19
CA ILE A 277 25.49 -6.98 6.19
C ILE A 277 25.34 -8.49 6.38
N GLU A 278 26.22 -9.15 7.15
CA GLU A 278 26.27 -10.61 7.29
C GLU A 278 25.28 -11.17 8.34
N LEU A 279 24.30 -10.39 8.77
CA LEU A 279 23.36 -10.75 9.82
C LEU A 279 22.05 -11.29 9.24
N LYS A 280 21.49 -12.33 9.84
CA LYS A 280 20.18 -12.90 9.44
C LYS A 280 19.02 -11.91 9.54
N THR A 281 19.21 -10.83 10.29
CA THR A 281 18.20 -9.78 10.54
C THR A 281 18.19 -8.71 9.46
N PHE A 282 19.19 -8.64 8.58
CA PHE A 282 19.28 -7.63 7.53
C PHE A 282 19.70 -8.26 6.18
N ASP A 283 18.98 -7.90 5.12
CA ASP A 283 19.23 -8.31 3.75
C ASP A 283 19.16 -7.06 2.87
N VAL A 284 20.15 -6.86 2.01
CA VAL A 284 20.26 -5.63 1.20
C VAL A 284 19.05 -5.44 0.28
N ASP A 285 18.54 -6.51 -0.29
CA ASP A 285 17.42 -6.43 -1.22
C ASP A 285 16.09 -6.45 -0.47
N LYS A 286 15.97 -7.26 0.61
CA LYS A 286 14.70 -7.42 1.35
C LYS A 286 14.50 -6.39 2.47
N GLY A 287 15.56 -5.73 2.94
CA GLY A 287 15.54 -4.77 4.03
C GLY A 287 15.79 -5.41 5.40
N LEU A 288 15.10 -4.92 6.44
CA LEU A 288 15.26 -5.40 7.82
C LEU A 288 14.14 -6.37 8.21
N LEU A 289 14.48 -7.44 8.91
CA LEU A 289 13.53 -8.39 9.47
C LEU A 289 12.95 -7.85 10.79
N ILE A 290 11.69 -7.40 10.76
CA ILE A 290 10.93 -6.91 11.91
C ILE A 290 9.72 -7.82 12.10
N ASP A 291 9.51 -8.35 13.30
CA ASP A 291 8.34 -9.19 13.63
C ASP A 291 8.12 -10.39 12.68
N GLY A 292 9.23 -10.96 12.19
CA GLY A 292 9.25 -12.10 11.27
C GLY A 292 8.93 -11.77 9.81
N LYS A 293 8.97 -10.48 9.43
CA LYS A 293 8.75 -9.99 8.07
C LYS A 293 9.81 -8.98 7.64
N TRP A 294 10.10 -8.97 6.35
CA TRP A 294 11.04 -8.04 5.75
C TRP A 294 10.34 -6.72 5.45
N TYR A 295 10.92 -5.60 5.90
CA TYR A 295 10.43 -4.25 5.66
C TYR A 295 11.55 -3.35 5.16
N PHE A 296 11.14 -2.29 4.45
CA PHE A 296 12.06 -1.31 3.84
C PHE A 296 13.04 -1.99 2.91
N SER A 297 12.51 -2.86 2.04
CA SER A 297 13.28 -3.44 0.95
C SER A 297 13.81 -2.33 0.04
N ARG A 298 14.84 -2.65 -0.77
CA ARG A 298 15.36 -1.72 -1.77
C ARG A 298 14.26 -1.15 -2.66
N LYS A 299 13.28 -2.00 -3.02
CA LYS A 299 12.11 -1.60 -3.80
C LYS A 299 11.18 -0.67 -3.04
N ASP A 300 10.97 -0.92 -1.74
CA ASP A 300 10.09 -0.08 -0.92
C ASP A 300 10.66 1.33 -0.79
N ILE A 301 11.96 1.45 -0.52
CA ILE A 301 12.67 2.73 -0.42
C ILE A 301 12.65 3.47 -1.77
N SER A 302 12.91 2.77 -2.88
CA SER A 302 12.84 3.37 -4.22
C SER A 302 11.44 3.89 -4.55
N SER A 303 10.39 3.10 -4.27
CA SER A 303 9.00 3.54 -4.48
C SER A 303 8.62 4.72 -3.58
N LEU A 304 9.21 4.80 -2.38
CA LEU A 304 9.00 5.93 -1.48
C LEU A 304 9.68 7.19 -2.02
N PHE A 305 10.90 7.09 -2.54
CA PHE A 305 11.56 8.22 -3.20
C PHE A 305 10.80 8.72 -4.43
N GLU A 306 10.28 7.83 -5.26
CA GLU A 306 9.39 8.20 -6.38
C GLU A 306 8.15 8.95 -5.88
N TYR A 307 7.49 8.43 -4.85
CA TYR A 307 6.32 9.08 -4.24
C TYR A 307 6.65 10.47 -3.68
N ILE A 308 7.76 10.61 -2.96
CA ILE A 308 8.24 11.90 -2.45
C ILE A 308 8.56 12.84 -3.63
N LYS A 309 9.18 12.35 -4.71
CA LYS A 309 9.54 13.17 -5.88
C LYS A 309 8.32 13.70 -6.62
N GLU A 310 7.23 12.92 -6.66
CA GLU A 310 5.94 13.36 -7.23
C GLU A 310 5.29 14.48 -6.41
N HIS A 311 5.37 14.43 -5.08
CA HIS A 311 4.67 15.35 -4.18
C HIS A 311 5.52 16.54 -3.73
N ASN A 312 6.83 16.36 -3.59
CA ASN A 312 7.80 17.37 -3.19
C ASN A 312 9.14 17.21 -3.96
N PRO A 313 9.17 17.56 -5.26
CA PRO A 313 10.38 17.45 -6.07
C PRO A 313 11.50 18.41 -5.62
N GLY A 314 11.18 19.43 -4.82
CA GLY A 314 12.15 20.46 -4.40
C GLY A 314 13.31 19.88 -3.61
N ILE A 315 13.04 18.90 -2.73
CA ILE A 315 14.05 18.27 -1.88
C ILE A 315 15.12 17.58 -2.73
N PHE A 316 14.72 16.73 -3.68
CA PHE A 316 15.67 16.04 -4.55
C PHE A 316 16.42 17.00 -5.46
N LYS A 317 15.77 18.07 -5.95
CA LYS A 317 16.47 19.13 -6.71
C LYS A 317 17.56 19.82 -5.88
N ILE A 318 17.33 20.03 -4.58
CA ILE A 318 18.34 20.61 -3.69
C ILE A 318 19.51 19.64 -3.52
N ILE A 319 19.22 18.35 -3.27
CA ILE A 319 20.26 17.32 -3.16
C ILE A 319 21.10 17.24 -4.43
N ASP A 320 20.45 17.17 -5.60
CA ASP A 320 21.14 17.08 -6.88
C ASP A 320 22.02 18.31 -7.14
N ARG A 321 21.54 19.51 -6.76
CA ARG A 321 22.33 20.75 -6.85
C ARG A 321 23.53 20.73 -5.91
N LEU A 322 23.35 20.31 -4.65
CA LEU A 322 24.43 20.18 -3.69
C LEU A 322 25.49 19.19 -4.19
N GLN A 323 25.09 18.08 -4.83
CA GLN A 323 26.02 17.14 -5.43
C GLN A 323 26.85 17.76 -6.57
N ILE A 324 26.20 18.55 -7.43
CA ILE A 324 26.89 19.26 -8.51
C ILE A 324 27.87 20.28 -7.93
N GLU A 325 27.43 21.10 -6.97
CA GLU A 325 28.28 22.10 -6.33
C GLU A 325 29.47 21.47 -5.59
N LEU A 326 29.28 20.37 -4.87
CA LEU A 326 30.35 19.64 -4.20
C LEU A 326 31.34 19.03 -5.18
N ARG A 327 30.85 18.45 -6.28
CA ARG A 327 31.71 17.86 -7.32
C ARG A 327 32.54 18.94 -8.02
N ASP A 328 31.91 20.06 -8.35
CA ASP A 328 32.54 21.12 -9.13
C ASP A 328 33.53 21.93 -8.27
N ASN A 329 33.37 21.92 -6.93
CA ASN A 329 34.26 22.61 -5.97
C ASN A 329 35.08 21.65 -5.10
N ILE A 330 35.25 20.38 -5.51
CA ILE A 330 35.88 19.36 -4.68
C ILE A 330 37.32 19.71 -4.29
N GLU A 331 38.05 20.44 -5.16
CA GLU A 331 39.40 20.91 -4.90
C GLU A 331 39.43 21.96 -3.78
N MET A 332 38.43 22.84 -3.74
CA MET A 332 38.30 23.87 -2.71
C MET A 332 37.99 23.26 -1.34
N PHE A 333 37.11 22.25 -1.29
CA PHE A 333 36.76 21.55 -0.05
C PHE A 333 37.80 20.51 0.40
N SER A 334 38.72 20.08 -0.48
CA SER A 334 39.79 19.15 -0.11
C SER A 334 40.96 19.80 0.64
N GLN A 335 40.99 21.14 0.68
CA GLN A 335 42.07 21.93 1.30
C GLN A 335 41.72 22.47 2.70
N ASP A 336 40.45 22.39 3.11
CA ASP A 336 39.96 22.63 4.47
C ASP A 336 39.79 21.29 5.22
#